data_AF-A0A6N3GSZ0-F1
#
_entry.id   AF-A0A6N3GSZ0-F1
#
_cell.length_a   1.000
_cell.length_b   1.000
_cell.length_c   1.000
_cell.angle_alpha   90.00
_cell.angle_beta   90.00
_cell.angle_gamma   90.00
#
_symmetry.space_group_name_H-M   'P 1'
#
loop_
_entity.id
_entity.type
_entity.pdbx_description
1 polymer ?
#
loop_
_entity_poly.entity_id
_entity_poly.type
_entity_poly.pdbx_seq_one_letter_code
_entity_poly.pdbx_strand_id
1 'polypeptide(L)'
;MERNILKTFIIPVIIFIYALWQYSRVSYLVNFAFYYQDSAIIFRYSMSCLALIFALLAAVTIIYAMGLCYFSARAARKSQDILITKFSRCRRLLPFLMVGEMVFCGLAIVCLALSEIAWFTDNFRMNGGGLKIVLIALFTLLTILWMLFKGILSIKKCFSLFQHDDSHIYGMNVLRDDAPELWLWIEALAQRAGLIVPDNIVIGYFDCFYVTANAIQLEQGARLTGNTLYLPLGYAALMDKDEIAAVIGHELGHFTGNDTQYSLRFAPLYAGMTSSLHEIATGAQVGSWVDKIVLMPSLDMGAWFLERFHETVSNWNRIREYAADEAGARAASPAALASALLRITALSQVVDKHTTAAVSGDVSLVGWVENLLADRQSAAPLSVEAGLETALEHPMDSHPATRARIEKLGVPLDATLFEQAARPVTQDGWRSLCAMFNDLAQLCLLLAQTVEAEISQQNTA
;
A
#
# COMPACT_ATOMS: atom_id res chain seq x y z
N MET A 1 12.58 8.71 4.58
CA MET A 1 12.58 10.12 5.05
C MET A 1 12.04 10.11 6.47
N GLU A 2 12.90 10.10 7.49
CA GLU A 2 12.44 10.11 8.89
C GLU A 2 11.59 11.36 9.12
N ARG A 3 10.27 11.20 9.25
CA ARG A 3 9.41 12.33 9.56
C ARG A 3 9.65 12.70 11.02
N ASN A 4 10.15 13.91 11.23
CA ASN A 4 10.45 14.41 12.55
C ASN A 4 9.19 14.38 13.44
N ILE A 5 9.22 13.49 14.44
CA ILE A 5 8.20 13.28 15.46
C ILE A 5 7.68 14.59 16.03
N LEU A 6 8.58 15.58 16.19
CA LEU A 6 8.27 16.91 16.72
C LEU A 6 7.12 17.59 15.98
N LYS A 7 6.91 17.31 14.67
CA LYS A 7 5.85 17.92 13.87
C LYS A 7 4.44 17.64 14.41
N THR A 8 4.20 16.42 14.91
CA THR A 8 2.91 16.04 15.51
C THR A 8 2.55 16.87 16.74
N PHE A 9 3.54 17.40 17.45
CA PHE A 9 3.35 18.18 18.68
C PHE A 9 3.29 19.69 18.46
N ILE A 10 3.68 20.21 17.28
CA ILE A 10 3.79 21.66 17.04
C ILE A 10 2.47 22.37 17.36
N ILE A 11 1.37 21.90 16.80
CA ILE A 11 0.06 22.55 16.93
C ILE A 11 -0.48 22.46 18.37
N PRO A 12 -0.54 21.29 19.02
CA PRO A 12 -0.93 21.19 20.43
C PRO A 12 -0.08 22.07 21.36
N VAL A 13 1.23 22.16 21.11
CA VAL A 13 2.14 22.99 21.91
C VAL A 13 1.86 24.48 21.70
N ILE A 14 1.64 24.93 20.46
CA ILE A 14 1.27 26.32 20.17
C ILE A 14 -0.06 26.69 20.84
N ILE A 15 -1.08 25.81 20.73
CA ILE A 15 -2.37 26.00 21.39
C ILE A 15 -2.19 26.11 22.90
N PHE A 16 -1.38 25.22 23.50
CA PHE A 16 -1.09 25.23 24.93
C PHE A 16 -0.40 26.52 25.38
N ILE A 17 0.63 26.97 24.65
CA ILE A 17 1.36 28.22 24.96
C ILE A 17 0.41 29.42 24.89
N TYR A 18 -0.43 29.49 23.86
CA TYR A 18 -1.38 30.59 23.72
C TYR A 18 -2.49 30.56 24.77
N ALA A 19 -2.98 29.36 25.13
CA ALA A 19 -3.91 29.18 26.24
C ALA A 19 -3.31 29.61 27.58
N LEU A 20 -2.04 29.30 27.83
CA LEU A 20 -1.31 29.73 29.02
C LEU A 20 -1.17 31.25 29.07
N TRP A 21 -0.90 31.88 27.92
CA TRP A 21 -0.84 33.34 27.81
C TRP A 21 -2.21 33.98 28.12
N GLN A 22 -3.30 33.50 27.52
CA GLN A 22 -4.65 34.00 27.83
C GLN A 22 -5.02 33.79 29.30
N TYR A 23 -4.70 32.62 29.86
CA TYR A 23 -4.92 32.32 31.27
C TYR A 23 -4.19 33.34 32.16
N SER A 24 -2.92 33.64 31.86
CA SER A 24 -2.14 34.61 32.65
C SER A 24 -2.76 36.01 32.65
N ARG A 25 -3.34 36.47 31.53
CA ARG A 25 -4.04 37.77 31.42
C ARG A 25 -5.27 37.91 32.32
N VAL A 26 -5.94 36.80 32.63
CA VAL A 26 -7.22 36.80 33.36
C VAL A 26 -7.06 36.31 34.79
N SER A 27 -6.05 35.47 35.06
CA SER A 27 -5.82 34.81 36.35
C SER A 27 -5.71 35.77 37.54
N TYR A 28 -5.04 36.91 37.40
CA TYR A 28 -4.90 37.90 38.47
C TYR A 28 -6.20 38.66 38.78
N LEU A 29 -7.16 38.68 37.84
CA LEU A 29 -8.44 39.39 37.99
C LEU A 29 -9.55 38.48 38.53
N VAL A 30 -9.36 37.16 38.52
CA VAL A 30 -10.42 36.19 38.76
C VAL A 30 -11.01 36.26 40.18
N ASN A 31 -10.17 36.47 41.19
CA ASN A 31 -10.62 36.56 42.59
C ASN A 31 -11.54 37.76 42.81
N PHE A 32 -11.20 38.89 42.17
CA PHE A 32 -12.03 40.09 42.19
C PHE A 32 -13.31 39.88 41.37
N ALA A 33 -13.21 39.26 40.20
CA ALA A 33 -14.36 38.98 39.35
C ALA A 33 -15.41 38.07 40.02
N PHE A 34 -14.99 37.04 40.75
CA PHE A 34 -15.93 36.20 41.52
C PHE A 34 -16.60 36.98 42.66
N TYR A 35 -15.86 37.88 43.32
CA TYR A 35 -16.41 38.71 44.40
C TYR A 35 -17.43 39.73 43.88
N TYR A 36 -17.15 40.37 42.74
CA TYR A 36 -18.03 41.36 42.11
C TYR A 36 -19.03 40.77 41.10
N GLN A 37 -19.06 39.45 40.94
CA GLN A 37 -19.88 38.73 39.96
C GLN A 37 -19.72 39.24 38.52
N ASP A 38 -18.49 39.58 38.12
CA ASP A 38 -18.17 39.95 36.74
C ASP A 38 -18.20 38.71 35.85
N SER A 39 -19.36 38.50 35.19
CA SER A 39 -19.63 37.34 34.37
C SER A 39 -18.67 37.18 33.20
N ALA A 40 -18.13 38.28 32.65
CA ALA A 40 -17.31 38.23 31.45
C ALA A 40 -15.87 37.81 31.77
N ILE A 41 -15.29 38.32 32.86
CA ILE A 41 -13.99 37.86 33.35
C ILE A 41 -14.05 36.39 33.80
N ILE A 42 -15.12 35.99 34.49
CA ILE A 42 -15.33 34.59 34.91
C ILE A 42 -15.45 33.66 33.68
N PHE A 43 -16.19 34.08 32.64
CA PHE A 43 -16.34 33.31 31.41
C PHE A 43 -14.99 33.13 30.69
N ARG A 44 -14.21 34.20 30.51
CA ARG A 44 -12.90 34.16 29.86
C ARG A 44 -11.90 33.28 30.62
N TYR A 45 -11.90 33.38 31.95
CA TYR A 45 -11.10 32.50 32.81
C TYR A 45 -11.45 31.03 32.56
N SER A 46 -12.74 30.71 32.61
CA SER A 46 -13.25 29.34 32.39
C SER A 46 -12.88 28.80 31.01
N MET A 47 -13.03 29.60 29.95
CA MET A 47 -12.64 29.24 28.59
C MET A 47 -11.14 28.98 28.46
N SER A 48 -10.29 29.81 29.08
CA SER A 48 -8.83 29.62 29.05
C SER A 48 -8.40 28.34 29.79
N CYS A 49 -9.05 27.99 30.91
CA CYS A 49 -8.81 26.73 31.61
C CYS A 49 -9.23 25.51 30.77
N LEU A 50 -10.41 25.57 30.13
CA LEU A 50 -10.87 24.51 29.24
C LEU A 50 -9.92 24.31 28.05
N ALA A 51 -9.44 25.40 27.46
CA ALA A 51 -8.46 25.34 26.38
C ALA A 51 -7.16 24.63 26.80
N LEU A 52 -6.65 24.91 28.01
CA LEU A 52 -5.48 24.21 28.57
C LEU A 52 -5.73 22.71 28.76
N ILE A 53 -6.90 22.33 29.30
CA ILE A 53 -7.28 20.93 29.52
C ILE A 53 -7.35 20.20 28.17
N PHE A 54 -8.02 20.78 27.17
CA PHE A 54 -8.13 20.15 25.85
C PHE A 54 -6.78 20.05 25.14
N ALA A 55 -5.92 21.08 25.23
CA ALA A 55 -4.56 21.00 24.68
C ALA A 55 -3.73 19.89 25.34
N LEU A 56 -3.87 19.69 26.66
CA LEU A 56 -3.21 18.59 27.38
C LEU A 56 -3.76 17.22 26.94
N LEU A 57 -5.09 17.09 26.81
CA LEU A 57 -5.73 15.86 26.34
C LEU A 57 -5.28 15.50 24.91
N ALA A 58 -5.14 16.49 24.02
CA ALA A 58 -4.59 16.29 22.68
C ALA A 58 -3.15 15.75 22.75
N ALA A 59 -2.28 16.36 23.56
CA ALA A 59 -0.90 15.90 23.73
C ALA A 59 -0.81 14.49 24.31
N VAL A 60 -1.62 14.15 25.33
CA VAL A 60 -1.70 12.81 25.90
C VAL A 60 -2.18 11.78 24.88
N THR A 61 -3.15 12.15 24.04
CA THR A 61 -3.67 11.28 22.98
C THR A 61 -2.57 10.97 21.95
N ILE A 62 -1.78 11.96 21.57
CA ILE A 62 -0.62 11.77 20.67
C ILE A 62 0.42 10.85 21.32
N ILE A 63 0.82 11.13 22.56
CA ILE A 63 1.81 10.30 23.29
C ILE A 63 1.33 8.85 23.40
N TYR A 64 0.06 8.64 23.73
CA TYR A 64 -0.53 7.30 23.81
C TYR A 64 -0.51 6.59 22.46
N ALA A 65 -0.94 7.26 21.39
CA ALA A 65 -0.92 6.70 20.03
C ALA A 65 0.50 6.29 19.61
N MET A 66 1.47 7.16 19.90
CA MET A 66 2.87 6.91 19.59
C MET A 66 3.46 5.75 20.39
N GLY A 67 3.21 5.72 21.71
CA GLY A 67 3.65 4.63 22.58
C GLY A 67 3.03 3.30 22.13
N LEU A 68 1.72 3.27 21.88
CA LEU A 68 1.01 2.09 21.39
C LEU A 68 1.65 1.56 20.10
N CYS A 69 1.92 2.43 19.13
CA CYS A 69 2.52 2.05 17.86
C CYS A 69 3.97 1.59 18.03
N TYR A 70 4.81 2.31 18.78
CA TYR A 70 6.20 1.93 19.03
C TYR A 70 6.32 0.53 19.66
N PHE A 71 5.60 0.29 20.76
CA PHE A 71 5.64 -1.01 21.45
C PHE A 71 5.03 -2.11 20.60
N SER A 72 4.00 -1.81 19.81
CA SER A 72 3.36 -2.77 18.92
C SER A 72 4.24 -3.16 17.74
N ALA A 73 4.91 -2.20 17.09
CA ALA A 73 5.87 -2.44 16.02
C ALA A 73 7.08 -3.23 16.52
N ARG A 74 7.60 -2.87 17.71
CA ARG A 74 8.69 -3.63 18.34
C ARG A 74 8.29 -5.07 18.66
N ALA A 75 7.08 -5.28 19.18
CA ALA A 75 6.56 -6.63 19.45
C ALA A 75 6.34 -7.43 18.14
N ALA A 76 5.92 -6.77 17.06
CA ALA A 76 5.68 -7.37 15.76
C ALA A 76 6.94 -7.97 15.10
N ARG A 77 8.14 -7.60 15.54
CA ARG A 77 9.39 -8.24 15.07
C ARG A 77 9.56 -9.68 15.53
N LYS A 78 8.79 -10.16 16.52
CA LYS A 78 8.96 -11.51 17.09
C LYS A 78 8.37 -12.63 16.24
N SER A 79 7.26 -12.38 15.56
CA SER A 79 6.57 -13.36 14.69
C SER A 79 5.57 -12.67 13.77
N GLN A 80 5.27 -13.26 12.62
CA GLN A 80 4.23 -12.79 11.70
C GLN A 80 2.83 -12.72 12.37
N ASP A 81 2.45 -13.68 13.20
CA ASP A 81 1.14 -13.67 13.88
C ASP A 81 0.96 -12.46 14.81
N ILE A 82 2.03 -12.12 15.55
CA ILE A 82 2.07 -10.92 16.38
C ILE A 82 2.00 -9.67 15.50
N LEU A 83 2.66 -9.63 14.34
CA LEU A 83 2.55 -8.52 13.39
C LEU A 83 1.10 -8.32 12.94
N ILE A 84 0.44 -9.36 12.45
CA ILE A 84 -0.96 -9.31 11.99
C ILE A 84 -1.87 -8.82 13.11
N THR A 85 -1.73 -9.39 14.31
CA THR A 85 -2.57 -9.06 15.48
C THR A 85 -2.35 -7.62 15.94
N LYS A 86 -1.10 -7.19 16.10
CA LYS A 86 -0.75 -5.86 16.61
C LYS A 86 -1.07 -4.78 15.59
N PHE A 87 -0.76 -4.99 14.32
CA PHE A 87 -1.12 -4.07 13.25
C PHE A 87 -2.63 -3.90 13.15
N SER A 88 -3.40 -4.99 13.16
CA SER A 88 -4.88 -4.94 13.11
C SER A 88 -5.48 -4.16 14.28
N ARG A 89 -4.93 -4.32 15.49
CA ARG A 89 -5.36 -3.55 16.67
C ARG A 89 -5.04 -2.06 16.52
N CYS A 90 -3.82 -1.71 16.14
CA CYS A 90 -3.44 -0.32 15.96
C CYS A 90 -4.23 0.35 14.84
N ARG A 91 -4.41 -0.32 13.69
CA ARG A 91 -5.23 0.15 12.58
C ARG A 91 -6.66 0.46 13.00
N ARG A 92 -7.27 -0.40 13.84
CA ARG A 92 -8.63 -0.16 14.35
C ARG A 92 -8.70 1.04 15.29
N LEU A 93 -7.67 1.27 16.10
CA LEU A 93 -7.65 2.35 17.09
C LEU A 93 -7.22 3.70 16.51
N LEU A 94 -6.35 3.70 15.50
CA LEU A 94 -5.73 4.90 14.96
C LEU A 94 -6.75 5.96 14.51
N PRO A 95 -7.82 5.64 13.75
CA PRO A 95 -8.81 6.64 13.37
C PRO A 95 -9.49 7.31 14.57
N PHE A 96 -9.75 6.56 15.64
CA PHE A 96 -10.35 7.13 16.86
C PHE A 96 -9.39 8.06 17.60
N LEU A 97 -8.10 7.72 17.63
CA LEU A 97 -7.06 8.55 18.24
C LEU A 97 -6.83 9.84 17.44
N MET A 98 -6.83 9.75 16.10
CA MET A 98 -6.78 10.91 15.21
C MET A 98 -7.99 11.82 15.43
N VAL A 99 -9.22 11.26 15.47
CA VAL A 99 -10.43 12.07 15.77
C VAL A 99 -10.37 12.71 17.14
N GLY A 100 -9.94 11.96 18.15
CA GLY A 100 -9.81 12.47 19.52
C GLY A 100 -8.89 13.68 19.56
N GLU A 101 -7.70 13.55 18.95
CA GLU A 101 -6.73 14.64 18.82
C GLU A 101 -7.32 15.84 18.08
N MET A 102 -7.94 15.62 16.91
CA MET A 102 -8.60 16.65 16.12
C MET A 102 -9.68 17.41 16.91
N VAL A 103 -10.53 16.67 17.64
CA VAL A 103 -11.61 17.24 18.45
C VAL A 103 -11.06 18.03 19.63
N PHE A 104 -10.05 17.52 20.33
CA PHE A 104 -9.44 18.25 21.44
C PHE A 104 -8.74 19.53 20.97
N CYS A 105 -7.96 19.48 19.88
CA CYS A 105 -7.36 20.66 19.27
C CYS A 105 -8.44 21.67 18.82
N GLY A 106 -9.49 21.20 18.16
CA GLY A 106 -10.62 22.02 17.70
C GLY A 106 -11.37 22.71 18.85
N LEU A 107 -11.71 21.96 19.90
CA LEU A 107 -12.37 22.50 21.10
C LEU A 107 -11.48 23.51 21.83
N ALA A 108 -10.17 23.27 21.90
CA ALA A 108 -9.24 24.23 22.47
C ALA A 108 -9.24 25.56 21.69
N ILE A 109 -9.15 25.51 20.36
CA ILE A 109 -9.23 26.70 19.50
C ILE A 109 -10.56 27.44 19.67
N VAL A 110 -11.68 26.71 19.73
CA VAL A 110 -13.01 27.29 19.98
C VAL A 110 -13.05 28.03 21.31
N CYS A 111 -12.54 27.43 22.39
CA CYS A 111 -12.47 28.08 23.70
C CYS A 111 -11.63 29.36 23.67
N LEU A 112 -10.47 29.32 23.01
CA LEU A 112 -9.58 30.48 22.85
C LEU A 112 -10.24 31.61 22.05
N ALA A 113 -10.95 31.27 20.97
CA ALA A 113 -11.68 32.23 20.15
C ALA A 113 -12.83 32.87 20.94
N LEU A 114 -13.63 32.07 21.67
CA LEU A 114 -14.71 32.58 22.52
C LEU A 114 -14.18 33.52 23.62
N SER A 115 -13.02 33.21 24.20
CA SER A 115 -12.34 34.06 25.19
C SER A 115 -11.92 35.42 24.61
N GLU A 116 -11.38 35.46 23.38
CA GLU A 116 -11.03 36.73 22.71
C GLU A 116 -12.25 37.51 22.25
N ILE A 117 -13.30 36.84 21.76
CA ILE A 117 -14.57 37.51 21.40
C ILE A 117 -15.16 38.19 22.63
N ALA A 118 -15.22 37.49 23.78
CA ALA A 118 -15.71 38.06 25.03
C ALA A 118 -14.87 39.27 25.49
N TRP A 119 -13.53 39.18 25.37
CA TRP A 119 -12.66 40.32 25.66
C TRP A 119 -12.95 41.52 24.75
N PHE A 120 -13.13 41.26 23.46
CA PHE A 120 -13.39 42.30 22.48
C PHE A 120 -14.73 43.01 22.71
N THR A 121 -15.77 42.25 23.09
CA THR A 121 -17.10 42.81 23.38
C THR A 121 -17.11 43.72 24.60
N ASP A 122 -16.28 43.44 25.61
CA ASP A 122 -16.19 44.27 26.83
C ASP A 122 -15.35 45.53 26.61
N ASN A 123 -14.26 45.42 25.84
CA ASN A 123 -13.29 46.50 25.69
C ASN A 123 -13.63 47.50 24.58
N PHE A 124 -14.49 47.13 23.61
CA PHE A 124 -14.83 47.98 22.47
C PHE A 124 -16.33 48.29 22.42
N ARG A 125 -16.66 49.57 22.20
CA ARG A 125 -18.06 50.01 22.03
C ARG A 125 -18.65 49.34 20.78
N MET A 126 -19.83 48.72 20.93
CA MET A 126 -20.60 48.09 19.85
C MET A 126 -21.21 49.11 18.89
N ASN A 127 -20.36 49.89 18.21
CA ASN A 127 -20.74 50.68 17.05
C ASN A 127 -20.83 49.76 15.82
N GLY A 128 -21.37 50.25 14.70
CA GLY A 128 -21.54 49.45 13.46
C GLY A 128 -20.25 48.79 12.94
N GLY A 129 -19.06 49.31 13.25
CA GLY A 129 -17.77 48.67 12.96
C GLY A 129 -17.40 47.52 13.90
N GLY A 130 -17.61 47.67 15.22
CA GLY A 130 -17.34 46.63 16.21
C GLY A 130 -18.26 45.41 16.04
N LEU A 131 -19.54 45.66 15.70
CA LEU A 131 -20.50 44.60 15.40
C LEU A 131 -20.07 43.76 14.18
N LYS A 132 -19.52 44.39 13.13
CA LYS A 132 -19.00 43.68 11.95
C LYS A 132 -17.85 42.74 12.31
N ILE A 133 -16.93 43.16 13.18
CA ILE A 133 -15.78 42.34 13.61
C ILE A 133 -16.26 41.13 14.41
N VAL A 134 -17.21 41.31 15.33
CA VAL A 134 -17.79 40.21 16.12
C VAL A 134 -18.53 39.21 15.21
N LEU A 135 -19.27 39.69 14.21
CA LEU A 135 -19.94 38.82 13.23
C LEU A 135 -18.95 38.02 12.38
N ILE A 136 -17.83 38.63 11.95
CA ILE A 136 -16.76 37.92 11.23
C ILE A 136 -16.15 36.84 12.13
N ALA A 137 -15.87 37.14 13.39
CA ALA A 137 -15.32 36.18 14.35
C ALA A 137 -16.27 35.02 14.66
N LEU A 138 -17.59 35.28 14.69
CA LEU A 138 -18.60 34.24 14.89
C LEU A 138 -18.76 33.37 13.65
N PHE A 139 -18.68 33.96 12.45
CA PHE A 139 -18.69 33.21 11.20
C PHE A 139 -17.45 32.32 11.07
N THR A 140 -16.25 32.81 11.42
CA THR A 140 -15.04 31.98 11.42
C THR A 140 -15.16 30.82 12.41
N LEU A 141 -15.73 31.05 13.59
CA LEU A 141 -16.01 29.99 14.57
C LEU A 141 -16.94 28.90 14.01
N LEU A 142 -18.03 29.31 13.34
CA LEU A 142 -18.97 28.37 12.69
C LEU A 142 -18.31 27.57 11.57
N THR A 143 -17.45 28.20 10.77
CA THR A 143 -16.70 27.48 9.73
C THR A 143 -15.76 26.42 10.32
N ILE A 144 -15.04 26.73 11.42
CA ILE A 144 -14.18 25.76 12.12
C ILE A 144 -15.03 24.58 12.65
N LEU A 145 -16.18 24.85 13.26
CA LEU A 145 -17.06 23.81 13.79
C LEU A 145 -17.63 22.91 12.68
N TRP A 146 -18.03 23.50 11.55
CA TRP A 146 -18.49 22.76 10.37
C TRP A 146 -17.39 21.87 9.77
N MET A 147 -16.14 22.36 9.74
CA MET A 147 -15.00 21.59 9.24
C MET A 147 -14.65 20.40 10.16
N LEU A 148 -14.68 20.60 11.49
CA LEU A 148 -14.52 19.50 12.46
C LEU A 148 -15.58 18.41 12.23
N PHE A 149 -16.84 18.82 12.03
CA PHE A 149 -17.94 17.91 11.74
C PHE A 149 -17.73 17.15 10.42
N LYS A 150 -17.30 17.85 9.36
CA LYS A 150 -16.99 17.23 8.06
C LYS A 150 -15.84 16.23 8.16
N GLY A 151 -14.78 16.54 8.91
CA GLY A 151 -13.63 15.65 9.14
C GLY A 151 -14.03 14.33 9.80
N ILE A 152 -14.90 14.40 10.82
CA ILE A 152 -15.47 13.22 11.49
C ILE A 152 -16.29 12.36 10.52
N LEU A 153 -17.07 12.98 9.63
CA LEU A 153 -17.86 12.26 8.62
C LEU A 153 -17.00 11.60 7.53
N SER A 154 -15.88 12.22 7.14
CA SER A 154 -14.96 11.68 6.13
C SER A 154 -14.29 10.37 6.57
N ILE A 155 -14.15 10.13 7.86
CA ILE A 155 -13.57 8.87 8.39
C ILE A 155 -14.48 7.67 8.13
N LYS A 156 -15.81 7.85 8.11
CA LYS A 156 -16.73 6.78 7.71
C LYS A 156 -16.54 6.36 6.26
N LYS A 157 -16.15 7.29 5.37
CA LYS A 157 -15.79 6.98 3.98
C LYS A 157 -14.44 6.28 3.88
N CYS A 158 -13.49 6.64 4.73
CA CYS A 158 -12.22 5.91 4.86
C CYS A 158 -12.48 4.44 5.22
N PHE A 159 -13.46 4.12 6.08
CA PHE A 159 -13.85 2.74 6.36
C PHE A 159 -14.58 2.01 5.21
N SER A 160 -15.24 2.73 4.28
CA SER A 160 -15.92 2.11 3.14
C SER A 160 -15.00 1.77 1.97
N LEU A 161 -13.80 2.38 1.91
CA LEU A 161 -12.75 2.07 0.93
C LEU A 161 -12.03 0.74 1.20
N PHE A 162 -12.46 -0.03 2.21
CA PHE A 162 -11.86 -1.30 2.61
C PHE A 162 -12.75 -2.53 2.36
N GLN A 163 -13.80 -2.39 1.55
CA GLN A 163 -14.53 -3.57 1.08
C GLN A 163 -13.68 -4.23 -0.01
N HIS A 164 -13.34 -5.51 0.23
CA HIS A 164 -12.62 -6.32 -0.74
C HIS A 164 -13.54 -6.55 -1.93
N ASP A 165 -13.28 -5.86 -3.03
CA ASP A 165 -13.77 -6.32 -4.33
C ASP A 165 -12.88 -7.49 -4.75
N ASP A 166 -13.49 -8.55 -5.31
CA ASP A 166 -12.74 -9.67 -5.87
C ASP A 166 -11.73 -9.13 -6.90
N SER A 167 -10.49 -9.63 -6.89
CA SER A 167 -9.48 -9.20 -7.87
C SER A 167 -9.92 -9.66 -9.25
N HIS A 168 -10.23 -8.71 -10.12
CA HIS A 168 -10.56 -8.96 -11.52
C HIS A 168 -9.25 -9.14 -12.29
N ILE A 169 -9.11 -10.27 -12.98
CA ILE A 169 -7.89 -10.63 -13.70
C ILE A 169 -8.25 -11.00 -15.14
N TYR A 170 -7.51 -10.40 -16.08
CA TYR A 170 -7.52 -10.79 -17.47
C TYR A 170 -6.73 -12.08 -17.66
N GLY A 171 -7.44 -13.20 -17.68
CA GLY A 171 -6.82 -14.50 -17.84
C GLY A 171 -7.81 -15.61 -18.17
N MET A 172 -7.26 -16.76 -18.54
CA MET A 172 -8.01 -17.98 -18.83
C MET A 172 -7.56 -19.08 -17.87
N ASN A 173 -8.54 -19.74 -17.22
CA ASN A 173 -8.26 -20.90 -16.39
C ASN A 173 -7.87 -22.08 -17.28
N VAL A 174 -6.75 -22.73 -16.96
CA VAL A 174 -6.23 -23.90 -17.68
C VAL A 174 -6.67 -25.14 -16.93
N LEU A 175 -7.65 -25.87 -17.47
CA LEU A 175 -8.11 -27.10 -16.84
C LEU A 175 -7.08 -28.21 -17.02
N ARG A 176 -7.17 -29.22 -16.15
CA ARG A 176 -6.28 -30.40 -16.23
C ARG A 176 -6.40 -31.15 -17.55
N ASP A 177 -7.59 -31.12 -18.14
CA ASP A 177 -7.88 -31.71 -19.45
C ASP A 177 -7.30 -30.87 -20.60
N ASP A 178 -7.06 -29.57 -20.42
CA ASP A 178 -6.49 -28.70 -21.46
C ASP A 178 -4.96 -28.84 -21.55
N ALA A 179 -4.30 -29.11 -20.42
CA ALA A 179 -2.83 -29.15 -20.32
C ALA A 179 -2.35 -30.19 -19.27
N PRO A 180 -2.58 -31.49 -19.48
CA PRO A 180 -2.25 -32.51 -18.49
C PRO A 180 -0.74 -32.56 -18.17
N GLU A 181 0.11 -32.32 -19.16
CA GLU A 181 1.57 -32.29 -18.98
C GLU A 181 2.02 -31.08 -18.15
N LEU A 182 1.39 -29.92 -18.34
CA LEU A 182 1.67 -28.72 -17.54
C LEU A 182 1.36 -28.98 -16.05
N TRP A 183 0.17 -29.55 -15.78
CA TRP A 183 -0.25 -29.88 -14.42
C TRP A 183 0.69 -30.90 -13.76
N LEU A 184 1.05 -31.97 -14.47
CA LEU A 184 2.01 -32.96 -13.98
C LEU A 184 3.40 -32.35 -13.72
N TRP A 185 3.83 -31.44 -14.57
CA TRP A 185 5.10 -30.74 -14.39
C TRP A 185 5.09 -29.87 -13.13
N ILE A 186 4.04 -29.07 -12.92
CA ILE A 186 3.89 -28.22 -11.72
C ILE A 186 3.76 -29.07 -10.45
N GLU A 187 3.03 -30.18 -10.49
CA GLU A 187 2.96 -31.14 -9.39
C GLU A 187 4.33 -31.72 -9.04
N ALA A 188 5.13 -32.07 -10.04
CA ALA A 188 6.49 -32.56 -9.84
C ALA A 188 7.41 -31.48 -9.24
N LEU A 189 7.29 -30.22 -9.66
CA LEU A 189 8.03 -29.09 -9.09
C LEU A 189 7.65 -28.88 -7.62
N ALA A 190 6.35 -28.85 -7.32
CA ALA A 190 5.85 -28.71 -5.97
C ALA A 190 6.33 -29.86 -5.07
N GLN A 191 6.26 -31.11 -5.56
CA GLN A 191 6.74 -32.28 -4.83
C GLN A 191 8.25 -32.21 -4.55
N ARG A 192 9.06 -31.82 -5.53
CA ARG A 192 10.52 -31.66 -5.39
C ARG A 192 10.90 -30.64 -4.31
N ALA A 193 10.16 -29.53 -4.24
CA ALA A 193 10.46 -28.43 -3.33
C ALA A 193 9.71 -28.50 -1.98
N GLY A 194 8.81 -29.49 -1.81
CA GLY A 194 7.99 -29.65 -0.61
C GLY A 194 6.87 -28.61 -0.49
N LEU A 195 6.31 -28.19 -1.62
CA LEU A 195 5.34 -27.10 -1.73
C LEU A 195 3.91 -27.60 -1.94
N ILE A 196 2.95 -26.70 -1.73
CA ILE A 196 1.54 -26.97 -2.00
C ILE A 196 1.29 -26.78 -3.50
N VAL A 197 0.64 -27.77 -4.12
CA VAL A 197 0.17 -27.70 -5.51
C VAL A 197 -0.96 -26.66 -5.58
N PRO A 198 -0.98 -25.75 -6.56
CA PRO A 198 -2.07 -24.80 -6.71
C PRO A 198 -3.38 -25.50 -7.11
N ASP A 199 -4.51 -24.96 -6.65
CA ASP A 199 -5.85 -25.44 -7.01
C ASP A 199 -6.25 -25.02 -8.43
N ASN A 200 -5.74 -23.88 -8.90
CA ASN A 200 -6.03 -23.32 -10.22
C ASN A 200 -4.76 -22.82 -10.91
N ILE A 201 -4.71 -22.91 -12.25
CA ILE A 201 -3.68 -22.28 -13.08
C ILE A 201 -4.38 -21.34 -14.05
N VAL A 202 -3.98 -20.08 -14.04
CA VAL A 202 -4.50 -19.05 -14.95
C VAL A 202 -3.38 -18.58 -15.86
N ILE A 203 -3.61 -18.56 -17.17
CA ILE A 203 -2.69 -17.94 -18.13
C ILE A 203 -3.18 -16.53 -18.48
N GLY A 204 -2.25 -15.62 -18.76
CA GLY A 204 -2.57 -14.27 -19.20
C GLY A 204 -1.38 -13.53 -19.82
N TYR A 205 -1.59 -12.26 -20.20
CA TYR A 205 -0.61 -11.46 -20.97
C TYR A 205 0.12 -10.39 -20.16
N PHE A 206 -0.53 -9.76 -19.18
CA PHE A 206 -0.14 -8.43 -18.71
C PHE A 206 0.60 -8.39 -17.38
N ASP A 207 0.52 -9.45 -16.57
CA ASP A 207 1.21 -9.50 -15.28
C ASP A 207 2.52 -10.31 -15.37
N CYS A 208 3.32 -10.25 -14.29
CA CYS A 208 4.42 -11.20 -14.09
C CYS A 208 3.89 -12.51 -13.47
N PHE A 209 4.80 -13.44 -13.14
CA PHE A 209 4.43 -14.63 -12.38
C PHE A 209 3.97 -14.19 -11.00
N TYR A 210 2.83 -14.71 -10.55
CA TYR A 210 2.39 -14.49 -9.18
C TYR A 210 1.48 -15.61 -8.72
N VAL A 211 1.27 -15.63 -7.42
CA VAL A 211 0.27 -16.48 -6.77
C VAL A 211 -0.69 -15.67 -5.93
N THR A 212 -1.93 -16.13 -5.85
CA THR A 212 -2.92 -15.55 -4.95
C THR A 212 -3.82 -16.62 -4.37
N ALA A 213 -4.19 -16.45 -3.11
CA ALA A 213 -5.21 -17.26 -2.45
C ALA A 213 -6.56 -16.52 -2.36
N ASN A 214 -6.61 -15.26 -2.84
CA ASN A 214 -7.85 -14.51 -2.94
C ASN A 214 -8.72 -15.12 -4.05
N ALA A 215 -10.03 -15.01 -3.90
CA ALA A 215 -10.94 -15.39 -4.98
C ALA A 215 -10.69 -14.48 -6.18
N ILE A 216 -10.60 -15.09 -7.36
CA ILE A 216 -10.41 -14.38 -8.62
C ILE A 216 -11.71 -14.45 -9.40
N GLN A 217 -12.18 -13.29 -9.85
CA GLN A 217 -13.21 -13.24 -10.87
C GLN A 217 -12.53 -13.11 -12.23
N LEU A 218 -12.68 -14.13 -13.08
CA LEU A 218 -12.28 -14.04 -14.47
C LEU A 218 -13.37 -13.28 -15.24
N GLU A 219 -12.98 -12.37 -16.13
CA GLU A 219 -13.89 -11.46 -16.86
C GLU A 219 -15.05 -12.19 -17.57
N GLN A 220 -14.75 -13.30 -18.24
CA GLN A 220 -15.75 -14.14 -18.93
C GLN A 220 -15.75 -15.58 -18.40
N GLY A 221 -15.52 -15.75 -17.09
CA GLY A 221 -15.29 -17.07 -16.51
C GLY A 221 -15.88 -17.31 -15.14
N ALA A 222 -15.63 -18.53 -14.63
CA ALA A 222 -16.02 -18.92 -13.29
C ALA A 222 -15.21 -18.15 -12.24
N ARG A 223 -15.86 -17.87 -11.11
CA ARG A 223 -15.17 -17.40 -9.91
C ARG A 223 -14.27 -18.51 -9.38
N LEU A 224 -12.96 -18.29 -9.41
CA LEU A 224 -11.98 -19.24 -8.90
C LEU A 224 -11.76 -19.01 -7.41
N THR A 225 -11.64 -20.10 -6.65
CA THR A 225 -11.35 -20.09 -5.21
C THR A 225 -10.20 -21.04 -4.92
N GLY A 226 -9.46 -20.77 -3.85
CA GLY A 226 -8.27 -21.55 -3.50
C GLY A 226 -6.98 -20.89 -4.01
N ASN A 227 -5.90 -21.65 -3.99
CA ASN A 227 -4.58 -21.21 -4.40
C ASN A 227 -4.50 -21.17 -5.93
N THR A 228 -4.31 -19.99 -6.51
CA THR A 228 -4.20 -19.80 -7.95
C THR A 228 -2.79 -19.37 -8.32
N LEU A 229 -2.17 -20.09 -9.27
CA LEU A 229 -0.94 -19.70 -9.93
C LEU A 229 -1.28 -18.95 -11.22
N TYR A 230 -0.75 -17.74 -11.39
CA TYR A 230 -0.81 -17.01 -12.65
C TYR A 230 0.48 -17.24 -13.44
N LEU A 231 0.33 -17.75 -14.66
CA LEU A 231 1.39 -18.07 -15.61
C LEU A 231 1.37 -17.05 -16.77
N PRO A 232 2.23 -16.03 -16.74
CA PRO A 232 2.26 -15.01 -17.79
C PRO A 232 2.90 -15.56 -19.07
N LEU A 233 2.14 -15.59 -20.16
CA LEU A 233 2.63 -16.08 -21.45
C LEU A 233 3.77 -15.22 -22.00
N GLY A 234 3.73 -13.90 -21.74
CA GLY A 234 4.76 -12.96 -22.19
C GLY A 234 6.14 -13.26 -21.61
N TYR A 235 6.23 -13.48 -20.29
CA TYR A 235 7.50 -13.86 -19.67
C TYR A 235 7.86 -15.33 -19.93
N ALA A 236 6.90 -16.24 -19.83
CA ALA A 236 7.14 -17.67 -20.00
C ALA A 236 7.67 -18.01 -21.42
N ALA A 237 7.31 -17.24 -22.44
CA ALA A 237 7.86 -17.40 -23.77
C ALA A 237 9.35 -17.02 -23.89
N LEU A 238 9.82 -16.07 -23.07
CA LEU A 238 11.16 -15.47 -23.17
C LEU A 238 12.20 -16.13 -22.24
N MET A 239 11.76 -17.13 -21.46
CA MET A 239 12.54 -17.81 -20.43
C MET A 239 12.71 -19.29 -20.78
N ASP A 240 13.75 -19.93 -20.22
CA ASP A 240 13.89 -21.38 -20.37
C ASP A 240 13.09 -22.15 -19.33
N LYS A 241 12.99 -23.47 -19.53
CA LYS A 241 12.21 -24.35 -18.66
C LYS A 241 12.70 -24.36 -17.21
N ASP A 242 14.00 -24.25 -16.98
CA ASP A 242 14.59 -24.29 -15.63
C ASP A 242 14.38 -22.97 -14.89
N GLU A 243 14.45 -21.84 -15.60
CA GLU A 243 14.09 -20.51 -15.09
C GLU A 243 12.61 -20.45 -14.72
N ILE A 244 11.72 -20.93 -15.61
CA ILE A 244 10.28 -20.98 -15.31
C ILE A 244 10.02 -21.91 -14.11
N ALA A 245 10.68 -23.07 -14.06
CA ALA A 245 10.57 -23.96 -12.90
C ALA A 245 11.02 -23.30 -11.59
N ALA A 246 12.11 -22.53 -11.63
CA ALA A 246 12.62 -21.80 -10.48
C ALA A 246 11.63 -20.72 -10.02
N VAL A 247 11.06 -19.97 -10.94
CA VAL A 247 10.07 -18.92 -10.64
C VAL A 247 8.77 -19.53 -10.12
N ILE A 248 8.24 -20.57 -10.75
CA ILE A 248 7.06 -21.29 -10.23
C ILE A 248 7.33 -21.82 -8.82
N GLY A 249 8.50 -22.41 -8.56
CA GLY A 249 8.87 -22.86 -7.23
C GLY A 249 8.96 -21.72 -6.20
N HIS A 250 9.45 -20.55 -6.62
CA HIS A 250 9.43 -19.34 -5.80
C HIS A 250 7.99 -18.91 -5.49
N GLU A 251 7.15 -18.78 -6.51
CA GLU A 251 5.75 -18.36 -6.34
C GLU A 251 4.98 -19.32 -5.44
N LEU A 252 5.08 -20.64 -5.67
CA LEU A 252 4.45 -21.64 -4.80
C LEU A 252 5.01 -21.64 -3.37
N GLY A 253 6.24 -21.13 -3.18
CA GLY A 253 6.82 -20.86 -1.86
C GLY A 253 5.93 -19.97 -1.00
N HIS A 254 5.28 -18.96 -1.60
CA HIS A 254 4.37 -18.05 -0.89
C HIS A 254 3.07 -18.71 -0.39
N PHE A 255 2.73 -19.90 -0.91
CA PHE A 255 1.59 -20.67 -0.41
C PHE A 255 1.93 -21.54 0.81
N THR A 256 3.20 -21.75 1.12
CA THR A 256 3.60 -22.65 2.20
C THR A 256 3.69 -21.97 3.57
N GLY A 257 3.21 -22.64 4.61
CA GLY A 257 3.36 -22.19 6.01
C GLY A 257 2.46 -21.02 6.42
N ASN A 258 3.00 -20.09 7.21
CA ASN A 258 2.28 -18.91 7.72
C ASN A 258 2.07 -17.82 6.64
N ASP A 259 2.65 -17.97 5.45
CA ASP A 259 2.68 -16.92 4.43
C ASP A 259 1.33 -16.74 3.71
N THR A 260 0.49 -17.78 3.63
CA THR A 260 -0.87 -17.65 3.08
C THR A 260 -1.70 -16.65 3.91
N GLN A 261 -1.58 -16.69 5.24
CA GLN A 261 -2.30 -15.76 6.13
C GLN A 261 -1.76 -14.34 5.98
N TYR A 262 -0.46 -14.19 5.76
CA TYR A 262 0.16 -12.90 5.52
C TYR A 262 -0.36 -12.28 4.21
N SER A 263 -0.30 -13.02 3.10
CA SER A 263 -0.75 -12.55 1.78
C SER A 263 -2.26 -12.28 1.75
N LEU A 264 -3.08 -13.15 2.35
CA LEU A 264 -4.54 -12.99 2.37
C LEU A 264 -5.03 -11.87 3.29
N ARG A 265 -4.43 -11.74 4.48
CA ARG A 265 -4.98 -10.88 5.54
C ARG A 265 -4.14 -9.64 5.76
N PHE A 266 -2.83 -9.70 5.66
CA PHE A 266 -1.97 -8.59 6.04
C PHE A 266 -1.68 -7.64 4.88
N ALA A 267 -1.17 -8.16 3.76
CA ALA A 267 -0.72 -7.33 2.65
C ALA A 267 -1.81 -6.38 2.12
N PRO A 268 -3.06 -6.82 1.87
CA PRO A 268 -4.14 -5.93 1.45
C PRO A 268 -4.50 -4.89 2.52
N LEU A 269 -4.50 -5.27 3.79
CA LEU A 269 -4.80 -4.35 4.89
C LEU A 269 -3.73 -3.27 5.04
N TYR A 270 -2.47 -3.62 4.80
CA TYR A 270 -1.34 -2.69 4.85
C TYR A 270 -1.39 -1.73 3.66
N ALA A 271 -1.52 -2.25 2.44
CA ALA A 271 -1.60 -1.45 1.21
C ALA A 271 -2.79 -0.48 1.20
N GLY A 272 -3.99 -0.95 1.57
CA GLY A 272 -5.16 -0.07 1.63
C GLY A 272 -5.00 1.06 2.65
N MET A 273 -4.31 0.80 3.76
CA MET A 273 -4.05 1.82 4.79
C MET A 273 -3.04 2.86 4.31
N THR A 274 -2.00 2.45 3.59
CA THR A 274 -1.04 3.37 2.97
C THR A 274 -1.72 4.27 1.94
N SER A 275 -2.55 3.70 1.06
CA SER A 275 -3.29 4.46 0.03
C SER A 275 -4.29 5.43 0.65
N SER A 276 -5.09 4.98 1.62
CA SER A 276 -6.06 5.83 2.31
C SER A 276 -5.42 7.04 3.00
N LEU A 277 -4.30 6.82 3.71
CA LEU A 277 -3.59 7.93 4.37
C LEU A 277 -2.98 8.89 3.36
N HIS A 278 -2.48 8.38 2.23
CA HIS A 278 -1.96 9.20 1.14
C HIS A 278 -3.06 10.07 0.50
N GLU A 279 -4.21 9.50 0.18
CA GLU A 279 -5.36 10.22 -0.39
C GLU A 279 -5.85 11.36 0.52
N ILE A 280 -6.01 11.09 1.82
CA ILE A 280 -6.44 12.11 2.78
C ILE A 280 -5.37 13.19 2.91
N ALA A 281 -4.09 12.82 2.95
CA ALA A 281 -3.00 13.79 3.04
C ALA A 281 -2.96 14.71 1.82
N THR A 282 -3.10 14.16 0.61
CA THR A 282 -3.13 14.93 -0.64
C THR A 282 -4.34 15.86 -0.68
N GLY A 283 -5.53 15.39 -0.27
CA GLY A 283 -6.72 16.23 -0.14
C GLY A 283 -6.57 17.38 0.86
N ALA A 284 -5.92 17.14 2.00
CA ALA A 284 -5.66 18.17 3.02
C ALA A 284 -4.64 19.23 2.56
N GLN A 285 -3.72 18.91 1.66
CA GLN A 285 -2.76 19.89 1.11
C GLN A 285 -3.44 20.95 0.22
N VAL A 286 -4.52 20.56 -0.47
CA VAL A 286 -5.33 21.42 -1.34
C VAL A 286 -6.40 22.22 -0.55
N GLY A 287 -6.68 21.80 0.70
CA GLY A 287 -7.66 22.43 1.58
C GLY A 287 -7.28 23.81 2.14
N SER A 288 -8.20 24.39 2.92
CA SER A 288 -8.04 25.69 3.57
C SER A 288 -6.86 25.69 4.57
N TRP A 289 -6.33 26.86 4.92
CA TRP A 289 -5.30 26.99 5.96
C TRP A 289 -5.76 26.40 7.31
N VAL A 290 -7.07 26.43 7.59
CA VAL A 290 -7.69 25.80 8.76
C VAL A 290 -7.64 24.27 8.68
N ASP A 291 -7.83 23.68 7.49
CA ASP A 291 -7.67 22.23 7.29
C ASP A 291 -6.24 21.80 7.64
N LYS A 292 -5.25 22.61 7.24
CA LYS A 292 -3.83 22.33 7.56
C LYS A 292 -3.54 22.38 9.06
N ILE A 293 -4.15 23.28 9.81
CA ILE A 293 -3.93 23.36 11.26
C ILE A 293 -4.62 22.20 12.00
N VAL A 294 -5.79 21.76 11.53
CA VAL A 294 -6.60 20.79 12.26
C VAL A 294 -6.31 19.34 11.84
N LEU A 295 -6.03 19.08 10.57
CA LEU A 295 -5.86 17.72 10.03
C LEU A 295 -4.39 17.26 10.00
N MET A 296 -3.42 18.17 9.86
CA MET A 296 -2.02 17.76 9.68
C MET A 296 -1.43 17.00 10.88
N PRO A 297 -1.66 17.39 12.16
CA PRO A 297 -1.14 16.61 13.29
C PRO A 297 -1.64 15.17 13.30
N SER A 298 -2.93 14.99 13.05
CA SER A 298 -3.58 13.68 12.88
C SER A 298 -2.96 12.89 11.71
N LEU A 299 -2.75 13.52 10.56
CA LEU A 299 -2.14 12.86 9.40
C LEU A 299 -0.68 12.49 9.63
N ASP A 300 0.08 13.34 10.31
CA ASP A 300 1.46 13.05 10.70
C ASP A 300 1.51 11.90 11.72
N MET A 301 0.54 11.80 12.63
CA MET A 301 0.38 10.63 13.50
C MET A 301 0.16 9.35 12.68
N GLY A 302 -0.72 9.38 11.68
CA GLY A 302 -0.97 8.25 10.79
C GLY A 302 0.24 7.87 9.94
N ALA A 303 0.96 8.85 9.41
CA ALA A 303 2.20 8.64 8.67
C ALA A 303 3.30 8.04 9.55
N TRP A 304 3.47 8.54 10.77
CA TRP A 304 4.42 7.98 11.72
C TRP A 304 4.08 6.54 12.10
N PHE A 305 2.79 6.24 12.27
CA PHE A 305 2.31 4.88 12.49
C PHE A 305 2.77 3.93 11.37
N LEU A 306 2.54 4.31 10.10
CA LEU A 306 2.96 3.52 8.95
C LEU A 306 4.48 3.36 8.90
N GLU A 307 5.23 4.42 9.12
CA GLU A 307 6.70 4.42 9.11
C GLU A 307 7.28 3.40 10.12
N ARG A 308 6.75 3.37 11.35
CA ARG A 308 7.23 2.44 12.39
C ARG A 308 6.92 0.98 12.07
N PHE A 309 5.79 0.71 11.44
CA PHE A 309 5.44 -0.65 11.00
C PHE A 309 6.19 -1.04 9.73
N HIS A 310 6.46 -0.10 8.83
CA HIS A 310 7.10 -0.34 7.54
C HIS A 310 8.45 -1.04 7.68
N GLU A 311 9.29 -0.61 8.62
CA GLU A 311 10.56 -1.29 8.92
C GLU A 311 10.35 -2.77 9.28
N THR A 312 9.33 -3.07 10.08
CA THR A 312 9.05 -4.43 10.54
C THR A 312 8.45 -5.28 9.43
N VAL A 313 7.54 -4.69 8.65
CA VAL A 313 6.91 -5.31 7.46
C VAL A 313 7.98 -5.65 6.42
N SER A 314 8.83 -4.69 6.07
CA SER A 314 9.94 -4.89 5.13
C SER A 314 10.89 -6.01 5.60
N ASN A 315 11.15 -6.09 6.91
CA ASN A 315 12.00 -7.14 7.46
C ASN A 315 11.36 -8.53 7.31
N TRP A 316 10.04 -8.64 7.50
CA TRP A 316 9.31 -9.89 7.27
C TRP A 316 9.19 -10.24 5.79
N ASN A 317 8.93 -9.26 4.91
CA ASN A 317 8.92 -9.47 3.46
C ASN A 317 10.25 -10.05 3.00
N ARG A 318 11.39 -9.48 3.43
CA ARG A 318 12.71 -10.02 3.11
C ARG A 318 12.91 -11.47 3.56
N ILE A 319 12.43 -11.84 4.75
CA ILE A 319 12.51 -13.23 5.24
C ILE A 319 11.69 -14.17 4.35
N ARG A 320 10.47 -13.75 3.98
CA ARG A 320 9.57 -14.52 3.11
C ARG A 320 10.17 -14.70 1.72
N GLU A 321 10.68 -13.62 1.14
CA GLU A 321 11.35 -13.64 -0.17
C GLU A 321 12.54 -14.59 -0.19
N TYR A 322 13.39 -14.59 0.84
CA TYR A 322 14.50 -15.54 0.91
C TYR A 322 14.04 -17.00 1.09
N ALA A 323 12.92 -17.24 1.78
CA ALA A 323 12.36 -18.58 1.92
C ALA A 323 11.75 -19.06 0.58
N ALA A 324 11.08 -18.17 -0.14
CA ALA A 324 10.56 -18.42 -1.48
C ALA A 324 11.71 -18.63 -2.49
N ASP A 325 12.81 -17.88 -2.39
CA ASP A 325 14.03 -18.12 -3.19
C ASP A 325 14.61 -19.51 -2.96
N GLU A 326 14.66 -19.95 -1.70
CA GLU A 326 15.08 -21.30 -1.37
C GLU A 326 14.14 -22.36 -1.98
N ALA A 327 12.83 -22.11 -1.97
CA ALA A 327 11.83 -22.97 -2.60
C ALA A 327 12.02 -23.06 -4.12
N GLY A 328 12.22 -21.92 -4.80
CA GLY A 328 12.54 -21.86 -6.23
C GLY A 328 13.83 -22.60 -6.58
N ALA A 329 14.87 -22.44 -5.76
CA ALA A 329 16.13 -23.14 -5.92
C ALA A 329 16.00 -24.66 -5.74
N ARG A 330 15.14 -25.15 -4.83
CA ARG A 330 14.82 -26.59 -4.70
C ARG A 330 13.99 -27.12 -5.88
N ALA A 331 13.06 -26.31 -6.39
CA ALA A 331 12.21 -26.66 -7.52
C ALA A 331 12.99 -26.77 -8.84
N ALA A 332 14.09 -26.02 -8.99
CA ALA A 332 14.98 -26.09 -10.14
C ALA A 332 16.45 -26.18 -9.70
N SER A 333 17.15 -25.05 -9.67
CA SER A 333 18.50 -24.91 -9.12
C SER A 333 18.74 -23.45 -8.69
N PRO A 334 19.72 -23.19 -7.79
CA PRO A 334 20.12 -21.82 -7.44
C PRO A 334 20.53 -20.98 -8.65
N ALA A 335 21.26 -21.57 -9.61
CA ALA A 335 21.71 -20.89 -10.82
C ALA A 335 20.53 -20.53 -11.75
N ALA A 336 19.55 -21.43 -11.89
CA ALA A 336 18.35 -21.16 -12.67
C ALA A 336 17.52 -20.01 -12.06
N LEU A 337 17.37 -19.98 -10.74
CA LEU A 337 16.68 -18.86 -10.07
C LEU A 337 17.44 -17.54 -10.22
N ALA A 338 18.77 -17.55 -10.03
CA ALA A 338 19.59 -16.36 -10.22
C ALA A 338 19.51 -15.81 -11.65
N SER A 339 19.56 -16.70 -12.65
CA SER A 339 19.36 -16.35 -14.06
C SER A 339 17.97 -15.77 -14.30
N ALA A 340 16.93 -16.40 -13.75
CA ALA A 340 15.55 -15.93 -13.87
C ALA A 340 15.34 -14.54 -13.27
N LEU A 341 15.88 -14.24 -12.09
CA LEU A 341 15.78 -12.92 -11.46
C LEU A 341 16.38 -11.82 -12.33
N LEU A 342 17.60 -12.04 -12.81
CA LEU A 342 18.30 -11.10 -13.70
C LEU A 342 17.54 -10.91 -15.02
N ARG A 343 17.05 -12.02 -15.60
CA ARG A 343 16.36 -12.01 -16.89
C ARG A 343 15.00 -11.34 -16.80
N ILE A 344 14.20 -11.61 -15.77
CA ILE A 344 12.91 -10.93 -15.55
C ILE A 344 13.11 -9.42 -15.41
N THR A 345 14.09 -8.98 -14.62
CA THR A 345 14.37 -7.54 -14.47
C THR A 345 14.79 -6.90 -15.80
N ALA A 346 15.57 -7.59 -16.63
CA ALA A 346 15.96 -7.06 -17.94
C ALA A 346 14.83 -7.13 -18.99
N LEU A 347 13.87 -8.06 -18.83
CA LEU A 347 12.74 -8.24 -19.74
C LEU A 347 11.56 -7.32 -19.43
N SER A 348 11.44 -6.81 -18.20
CA SER A 348 10.27 -6.02 -17.78
C SER A 348 9.98 -4.85 -18.71
N GLN A 349 10.99 -4.05 -19.05
CA GLN A 349 10.81 -2.92 -19.98
C GLN A 349 10.34 -3.35 -21.38
N VAL A 350 10.76 -4.54 -21.84
CA VAL A 350 10.36 -5.08 -23.15
C VAL A 350 8.90 -5.53 -23.11
N VAL A 351 8.54 -6.31 -22.10
CA VAL A 351 7.16 -6.82 -21.91
C VAL A 351 6.20 -5.65 -21.66
N ASP A 352 6.57 -4.66 -20.85
CA ASP A 352 5.75 -3.48 -20.56
C ASP A 352 5.48 -2.66 -21.82
N LYS A 353 6.48 -2.49 -22.69
CA LYS A 353 6.33 -1.78 -23.96
C LYS A 353 5.33 -2.49 -24.88
N HIS A 354 5.44 -3.81 -25.03
CA HIS A 354 4.53 -4.61 -25.85
C HIS A 354 3.12 -4.70 -25.25
N THR A 355 3.03 -4.74 -23.92
CA THR A 355 1.76 -4.70 -23.18
C THR A 355 1.06 -3.36 -23.38
N THR A 356 1.79 -2.26 -23.23
CA THR A 356 1.24 -0.90 -23.41
C THR A 356 0.70 -0.72 -24.83
N ALA A 357 1.41 -1.20 -25.85
CA ALA A 357 0.97 -1.14 -27.24
C ALA A 357 -0.26 -2.01 -27.54
N ALA A 358 -0.42 -3.13 -26.84
CA ALA A 358 -1.61 -3.96 -26.95
C ALA A 358 -2.83 -3.31 -26.26
N VAL A 359 -2.62 -2.76 -25.05
CA VAL A 359 -3.67 -2.09 -24.28
C VAL A 359 -4.15 -0.80 -24.95
N SER A 360 -3.26 -0.07 -25.65
CA SER A 360 -3.65 1.11 -26.45
C SER A 360 -4.42 0.75 -27.72
N GLY A 361 -4.48 -0.52 -28.11
CA GLY A 361 -5.09 -0.99 -29.36
C GLY A 361 -4.22 -0.77 -30.59
N ASP A 362 -2.94 -0.39 -30.42
CA ASP A 362 -2.00 -0.20 -31.54
C ASP A 362 -1.58 -1.53 -32.18
N VAL A 363 -1.65 -2.63 -31.39
CA VAL A 363 -1.25 -3.98 -31.80
C VAL A 363 -2.32 -4.98 -31.35
N SER A 364 -2.63 -5.95 -32.20
CA SER A 364 -3.53 -7.05 -31.84
C SER A 364 -2.88 -8.01 -30.83
N LEU A 365 -3.67 -8.52 -29.89
CA LEU A 365 -3.28 -9.59 -28.98
C LEU A 365 -3.20 -10.96 -29.67
N VAL A 366 -3.85 -11.11 -30.83
CA VAL A 366 -3.73 -12.33 -31.64
C VAL A 366 -2.30 -12.44 -32.19
N GLY A 367 -1.58 -13.49 -31.79
CA GLY A 367 -0.17 -13.67 -32.17
C GLY A 367 0.80 -12.78 -31.38
N TRP A 368 0.37 -12.16 -30.29
CA TRP A 368 1.19 -11.23 -29.51
C TRP A 368 2.46 -11.86 -28.95
N VAL A 369 2.37 -13.11 -28.47
CA VAL A 369 3.53 -13.83 -27.93
C VAL A 369 4.56 -14.12 -29.03
N GLU A 370 4.10 -14.52 -30.21
CA GLU A 370 4.95 -14.76 -31.38
C GLU A 370 5.64 -13.47 -31.85
N ASN A 371 4.94 -12.34 -31.83
CA ASN A 371 5.51 -11.03 -32.17
C ASN A 371 6.55 -10.58 -31.14
N LEU A 372 6.25 -10.74 -29.84
CA LEU A 372 7.17 -10.45 -28.74
C LEU A 372 8.45 -11.30 -28.86
N LEU A 373 8.30 -12.59 -29.17
CA LEU A 373 9.41 -13.50 -29.44
C LEU A 373 10.26 -13.07 -30.64
N ALA A 374 9.62 -12.72 -31.76
CA ALA A 374 10.31 -12.33 -32.99
C ALA A 374 11.09 -11.01 -32.83
N ASP A 375 10.49 -10.03 -32.16
CA ASP A 375 11.15 -8.76 -31.81
C ASP A 375 12.38 -9.03 -30.94
N ARG A 376 12.22 -9.87 -29.90
CA ARG A 376 13.32 -10.16 -29.00
C ARG A 376 14.43 -10.99 -29.64
N GLN A 377 14.14 -11.89 -30.57
CA GLN A 377 15.16 -12.63 -31.32
C GLN A 377 16.03 -11.73 -32.20
N SER A 378 15.47 -10.64 -32.69
CA SER A 378 16.15 -9.70 -33.60
C SER A 378 16.92 -8.60 -32.85
N ALA A 379 16.69 -8.45 -31.54
CA ALA A 379 17.27 -7.40 -30.71
C ALA A 379 18.63 -7.79 -30.10
N ALA A 380 19.42 -6.77 -29.71
CA ALA A 380 20.70 -6.94 -29.02
C ALA A 380 20.56 -7.77 -27.71
N PRO A 381 21.64 -8.39 -27.19
CA PRO A 381 21.61 -9.13 -25.91
C PRO A 381 21.04 -8.31 -24.75
N LEU A 382 20.43 -8.98 -23.76
CA LEU A 382 19.86 -8.29 -22.60
C LEU A 382 20.98 -7.68 -21.77
N SER A 383 20.80 -6.44 -21.31
CA SER A 383 21.66 -5.89 -20.26
C SER A 383 21.09 -6.30 -18.91
N VAL A 384 21.74 -7.27 -18.28
CA VAL A 384 21.27 -7.90 -17.04
C VAL A 384 21.91 -7.27 -15.80
N GLU A 385 23.09 -6.67 -15.96
CA GLU A 385 23.87 -6.06 -14.88
C GLU A 385 23.22 -4.78 -14.36
N ALA A 386 22.50 -4.05 -15.22
CA ALA A 386 21.78 -2.84 -14.84
C ALA A 386 20.67 -3.12 -13.80
N GLY A 387 20.15 -4.36 -13.78
CA GLY A 387 19.08 -4.79 -12.88
C GLY A 387 19.53 -5.29 -11.51
N LEU A 388 20.84 -5.33 -11.22
CA LEU A 388 21.36 -5.99 -10.01
C LEU A 388 20.93 -5.31 -8.71
N GLU A 389 20.92 -3.97 -8.71
CA GLU A 389 20.54 -3.15 -7.55
C GLU A 389 19.05 -2.85 -7.52
N THR A 390 18.31 -3.25 -8.57
CA THR A 390 16.88 -3.01 -8.65
C THR A 390 16.16 -3.87 -7.63
N ALA A 391 15.38 -3.23 -6.76
CA ALA A 391 14.30 -3.88 -6.07
C ALA A 391 13.13 -4.00 -7.05
N LEU A 392 12.68 -5.22 -7.35
CA LEU A 392 11.46 -5.38 -8.15
C LEU A 392 10.29 -4.81 -7.33
N GLU A 393 9.53 -3.91 -7.95
CA GLU A 393 8.31 -3.34 -7.39
C GLU A 393 7.14 -4.23 -7.82
N HIS A 394 6.51 -4.91 -6.86
CA HIS A 394 5.22 -5.56 -7.06
C HIS A 394 4.12 -4.66 -6.45
N PRO A 395 2.89 -4.60 -7.01
CA PRO A 395 1.79 -3.78 -6.47
C PRO A 395 1.50 -3.99 -4.97
N MET A 396 1.89 -5.15 -4.44
CA MET A 396 1.65 -5.58 -3.06
C MET A 396 2.93 -5.79 -2.22
N ASP A 397 4.14 -5.71 -2.81
CA ASP A 397 5.40 -5.95 -2.09
C ASP A 397 6.62 -5.30 -2.77
N SER A 398 7.63 -4.92 -1.99
CA SER A 398 8.94 -4.50 -2.49
C SER A 398 9.93 -5.63 -2.22
N HIS A 399 10.43 -6.26 -3.28
CA HIS A 399 11.42 -7.33 -3.15
C HIS A 399 12.77 -6.76 -2.69
N PRO A 400 13.58 -7.54 -1.94
CA PRO A 400 14.99 -7.21 -1.75
C PRO A 400 15.69 -7.06 -3.11
N ALA A 401 16.74 -6.24 -3.15
CA ALA A 401 17.55 -6.08 -4.36
C ALA A 401 18.01 -7.43 -4.91
N THR A 402 17.99 -7.58 -6.24
CA THR A 402 18.36 -8.82 -6.93
C THR A 402 19.72 -9.36 -6.49
N ARG A 403 20.71 -8.49 -6.30
CA ARG A 403 22.03 -8.85 -5.73
C ARG A 403 21.90 -9.64 -4.43
N ALA A 404 21.17 -9.09 -3.45
CA ALA A 404 21.08 -9.68 -2.12
C ALA A 404 20.38 -11.04 -2.13
N ARG A 405 19.45 -11.27 -3.07
CA ARG A 405 18.78 -12.56 -3.27
C ARG A 405 19.75 -13.59 -3.86
N ILE A 406 20.49 -13.23 -4.91
CA ILE A 406 21.48 -14.11 -5.56
C ILE A 406 22.61 -14.49 -4.60
N GLU A 407 23.14 -13.53 -3.85
CA GLU A 407 24.17 -13.79 -2.84
C GLU A 407 23.66 -14.74 -1.74
N LYS A 408 22.39 -14.61 -1.34
CA LYS A 408 21.78 -15.49 -0.34
C LYS A 408 21.62 -16.93 -0.82
N LEU A 409 21.42 -17.12 -2.13
CA LEU A 409 21.40 -18.42 -2.79
C LEU A 409 22.80 -19.06 -2.92
N GLY A 410 23.87 -18.31 -2.62
CA GLY A 410 25.24 -18.79 -2.72
C GLY A 410 25.76 -18.90 -4.15
N VAL A 411 25.13 -18.21 -5.11
CA VAL A 411 25.57 -18.20 -6.52
C VAL A 411 26.56 -17.05 -6.72
N PRO A 412 27.74 -17.30 -7.31
CA PRO A 412 28.70 -16.24 -7.61
C PRO A 412 28.16 -15.30 -8.71
N LEU A 413 28.31 -14.00 -8.50
CA LEU A 413 28.01 -12.96 -9.49
C LEU A 413 29.19 -12.81 -10.45
N ASP A 414 29.37 -13.82 -11.31
CA ASP A 414 30.47 -13.88 -12.28
C ASP A 414 29.98 -13.77 -13.73
N ALA A 415 30.94 -13.71 -14.67
CA ALA A 415 30.63 -13.63 -16.10
C ALA A 415 29.77 -14.80 -16.60
N THR A 416 29.87 -15.98 -15.99
CA THR A 416 29.11 -17.16 -16.44
C THR A 416 27.63 -17.00 -16.17
N LEU A 417 27.27 -16.48 -14.98
CA LEU A 417 25.89 -16.18 -14.65
C LEU A 417 25.33 -15.07 -15.55
N PHE A 418 26.10 -14.01 -15.79
CA PHE A 418 25.66 -12.91 -16.66
C PHE A 418 25.46 -13.35 -18.10
N GLU A 419 26.39 -14.15 -18.65
CA GLU A 419 26.25 -14.73 -19.98
C GLU A 419 25.03 -15.66 -20.08
N GLN A 420 24.78 -16.48 -19.04
CA GLN A 420 23.60 -17.32 -18.96
C GLN A 420 22.32 -16.49 -18.93
N ALA A 421 22.23 -15.46 -18.10
CA ALA A 421 21.04 -14.62 -17.97
C ALA A 421 20.81 -13.74 -19.21
N ALA A 422 21.88 -13.28 -19.87
CA ALA A 422 21.83 -12.43 -21.05
C ALA A 422 21.68 -13.19 -22.38
N ARG A 423 21.68 -14.54 -22.33
CA ARG A 423 21.60 -15.40 -23.52
C ARG A 423 20.44 -15.01 -24.45
N PRO A 424 20.60 -15.13 -25.78
CA PRO A 424 19.53 -14.85 -26.73
C PRO A 424 18.27 -15.65 -26.42
N VAL A 425 17.10 -15.04 -26.61
CA VAL A 425 15.82 -15.77 -26.54
C VAL A 425 15.74 -16.73 -27.72
N THR A 426 15.51 -18.01 -27.46
CA THR A 426 15.30 -19.03 -28.49
C THR A 426 13.83 -19.43 -28.56
N GLN A 427 13.41 -20.00 -29.69
CA GLN A 427 12.06 -20.55 -29.83
C GLN A 427 11.85 -21.85 -29.03
N ASP A 428 12.92 -22.50 -28.57
CA ASP A 428 12.85 -23.82 -27.96
C ASP A 428 12.13 -23.79 -26.60
N GLY A 429 12.31 -22.73 -25.82
CA GLY A 429 11.59 -22.52 -24.55
C GLY A 429 10.09 -22.42 -24.79
N TRP A 430 9.68 -21.54 -25.70
CA TRP A 430 8.28 -21.38 -26.09
C TRP A 430 7.68 -22.68 -26.65
N ARG A 431 8.39 -23.37 -27.55
CA ARG A 431 7.93 -24.67 -28.09
C ARG A 431 7.75 -25.73 -27.01
N SER A 432 8.66 -25.78 -26.04
CA SER A 432 8.57 -26.70 -24.90
C SER A 432 7.37 -26.38 -24.01
N LEU A 433 7.04 -25.09 -23.84
CA LEU A 433 5.85 -24.67 -23.13
C LEU A 433 4.58 -25.05 -23.90
N CYS A 434 4.51 -24.73 -25.20
CA CYS A 434 3.38 -25.09 -26.06
C CYS A 434 3.07 -26.59 -26.06
N ALA A 435 4.12 -27.42 -26.05
CA ALA A 435 3.98 -28.88 -26.04
C ALA A 435 3.28 -29.42 -24.77
N MET A 436 3.27 -28.65 -23.67
CA MET A 436 2.59 -29.05 -22.43
C MET A 436 1.07 -28.83 -22.45
N PHE A 437 0.54 -28.18 -23.50
CA PHE A 437 -0.87 -27.93 -23.73
C PHE A 437 -1.37 -28.77 -24.91
N ASN A 438 -2.64 -29.17 -24.86
CA ASN A 438 -3.28 -29.84 -26.00
C ASN A 438 -3.46 -28.89 -27.19
N ASP A 439 -3.90 -27.65 -26.93
CA ASP A 439 -4.01 -26.59 -27.94
C ASP A 439 -3.84 -25.19 -27.32
N LEU A 440 -2.59 -24.79 -27.08
CA LEU A 440 -2.29 -23.45 -26.56
C LEU A 440 -2.71 -22.33 -27.53
N ALA A 441 -2.65 -22.58 -28.84
CA ALA A 441 -3.00 -21.58 -29.83
C ALA A 441 -4.48 -21.20 -29.76
N GLN A 442 -5.36 -22.19 -29.55
CA GLN A 442 -6.77 -21.95 -29.31
C GLN A 442 -7.03 -21.16 -28.02
N LEU A 443 -6.35 -21.51 -26.91
CA LEU A 443 -6.48 -20.79 -25.65
C LEU A 443 -6.02 -19.33 -25.77
N CYS A 444 -4.88 -19.09 -26.43
CA CYS A 444 -4.37 -17.75 -26.73
C CYS A 444 -5.35 -16.95 -27.60
N LEU A 445 -5.94 -17.56 -28.63
CA LEU A 445 -6.91 -16.89 -29.49
C LEU A 445 -8.15 -16.43 -28.71
N LEU A 446 -8.71 -17.31 -27.87
CA LEU A 446 -9.86 -16.98 -27.03
C LEU A 446 -9.53 -15.90 -25.99
N LEU A 447 -8.36 -15.99 -25.36
CA LEU A 447 -7.88 -14.99 -24.42
C LEU A 447 -7.71 -13.62 -25.10
N ALA A 448 -7.05 -13.58 -26.27
CA ALA A 448 -6.85 -12.36 -27.04
C ALA A 448 -8.19 -11.69 -27.41
N GLN A 449 -9.14 -12.46 -27.95
CA GLN A 449 -10.48 -11.96 -28.31
C GLN A 449 -11.24 -11.40 -27.10
N THR A 450 -11.16 -12.10 -25.96
CA THR A 450 -11.81 -11.68 -24.71
C THR A 450 -11.25 -10.35 -24.22
N VAL A 451 -9.92 -10.23 -24.20
CA VAL A 451 -9.23 -9.04 -23.71
C VAL A 451 -9.39 -7.85 -24.66
N GLU A 452 -9.29 -8.04 -25.98
CA GLU A 452 -9.49 -6.97 -26.97
C GLU A 452 -10.93 -6.43 -26.94
N ALA A 453 -11.93 -7.29 -26.75
CA ALA A 453 -13.32 -6.89 -26.62
C ALA A 453 -13.54 -5.97 -25.40
N GLU A 454 -12.86 -6.26 -24.29
CA GLU A 454 -12.97 -5.48 -23.06
C GLU A 454 -12.22 -4.14 -23.15
N ILE A 455 -10.99 -4.14 -23.70
CA ILE A 455 -10.25 -2.91 -24.01
C ILE A 455 -11.09 -1.98 -24.88
N SER A 456 -11.79 -2.52 -25.88
CA SER A 456 -12.69 -1.76 -26.75
C SER A 456 -13.89 -1.18 -26.01
N GLN A 457 -14.48 -1.91 -25.06
CA GLN A 457 -15.58 -1.42 -24.23
C GLN A 457 -15.13 -0.28 -23.31
N GLN A 458 -13.96 -0.40 -22.68
CA GLN A 458 -13.41 0.63 -21.80
C GLN A 458 -13.03 1.91 -22.55
N ASN A 459 -12.50 1.79 -23.77
CA ASN A 459 -12.16 2.94 -24.61
C ASN A 459 -13.40 3.65 -25.20
N THR A 460 -14.59 3.03 -25.15
CA THR A 460 -15.85 3.60 -25.67
C THR A 460 -16.78 4.13 -24.57
N ALA A 461 -16.52 3.80 -23.30
CA ALA A 461 -17.22 4.30 -22.11
C ALA A 461 -16.61 5.63 -21.61
#